data_AF-A0A7Y3U4L0-F1
#
_entry.id   AF-A0A7Y3U4L0-F1
#
_cell.length_a   1.000
_cell.length_b   1.000
_cell.length_c   1.000
_cell.angle_alpha   90.00
_cell.angle_beta   90.00
_cell.angle_gamma   90.00
#
_symmetry.space_group_name_H-M   'P 1'
#
loop_
_entity.id
_entity.type
_entity.pdbx_description
1 polymer ?
#
loop_
_entity_poly.entity_id
_entity_poly.type
_entity_poly.pdbx_seq_one_letter_code
_entity_poly.pdbx_strand_id
1 'polypeptide(L)' 'MACYGNSNKVRAIAMYLARDLSGVSGKDLGAFFDGISGAAITMKYNQINVELMRNKNLSDKIINLKKQLLNI' A
#
# COMPACT_ATOMS: atom_id res chain seq x y z
N MET A 1 17.41 9.35 -5.59
CA MET A 1 16.82 8.32 -6.46
C MET A 1 17.22 6.96 -5.89
N ALA A 2 16.28 6.19 -5.34
CA ALA A 2 16.55 4.83 -4.86
C ALA A 2 15.65 3.83 -5.61
N CYS A 3 16.33 3.02 -6.41
CA CYS A 3 16.01 1.81 -7.16
C CYS A 3 14.64 1.16 -6.96
N TYR A 4 13.88 0.98 -8.07
CA TYR A 4 12.57 0.31 -8.12
C TYR A 4 12.74 -1.19 -8.45
N GLY A 5 13.00 -2.01 -7.43
CA GLY A 5 13.01 -3.48 -7.53
C GLY A 5 11.65 -4.09 -7.14
N ASN A 6 11.39 -5.34 -7.54
CA ASN A 6 10.13 -6.07 -7.30
C ASN A 6 9.70 -6.10 -5.81
N SER A 7 10.67 -6.11 -4.88
CA SER A 7 10.48 -6.00 -3.43
C SER A 7 9.80 -4.70 -3.00
N ASN A 8 9.95 -3.62 -3.77
CA ASN A 8 9.32 -2.33 -3.46
C ASN A 8 7.83 -2.32 -3.75
N LYS A 9 7.35 -3.15 -4.69
CA LYS A 9 5.93 -3.19 -5.04
C LYS A 9 5.12 -3.91 -3.98
N VAL A 10 5.61 -5.04 -3.48
CA VAL A 10 4.97 -5.76 -2.37
C VAL A 10 4.89 -4.86 -1.13
N ARG A 11 6.00 -4.20 -0.78
CA ARG A 11 6.03 -3.28 0.36
C ARG A 11 5.11 -2.07 0.17
N ALA A 12 5.02 -1.52 -1.04
CA ALA A 12 4.08 -0.44 -1.35
C ALA A 12 2.61 -0.90 -1.26
N ILE A 13 2.29 -2.12 -1.70
CA ILE A 13 0.95 -2.71 -1.55
C ILE A 13 0.62 -2.91 -0.07
N ALA A 14 1.58 -3.38 0.74
CA ALA A 14 1.40 -3.52 2.18
C ALA A 14 1.12 -2.17 2.85
N MET A 15 1.84 -1.11 2.48
CA MET A 15 1.57 0.26 2.95
C MET A 15 0.20 0.75 2.51
N TYR A 16 -0.20 0.49 1.27
CA TYR A 16 -1.52 0.82 0.75
C TYR A 16 -2.62 0.14 1.56
N LEU A 17 -2.53 -1.18 1.74
CA LEU A 17 -3.50 -1.98 2.50
C LEU A 17 -3.56 -1.55 3.97
N ALA A 18 -2.41 -1.35 4.62
CA ALA A 18 -2.36 -0.90 6.00
C ALA A 18 -3.09 0.43 6.18
N ARG A 19 -2.85 1.40 5.28
CA ARG A 19 -3.51 2.71 5.34
C ARG A 19 -5.01 2.62 5.04
N ASP A 20 -5.38 1.86 4.03
CA ASP A 20 -6.77 1.74 3.57
C ASP A 20 -7.66 0.99 4.57
N LEU A 21 -7.14 -0.07 5.20
CA LEU A 21 -7.89 -0.90 6.14
C LEU A 21 -7.92 -0.31 7.56
N SER A 22 -6.82 0.31 8.02
CA SER A 22 -6.73 0.80 9.41
C SER A 22 -7.15 2.27 9.57
N GLY A 23 -7.15 3.06 8.49
CA GLY A 23 -7.32 4.52 8.58
C GLY A 23 -6.17 5.26 9.28
N VAL A 24 -5.11 4.57 9.69
CA VAL A 24 -3.97 5.15 10.42
C VAL A 24 -3.21 6.13 9.52
N SER A 25 -2.74 7.22 10.12
CA SER A 25 -2.01 8.25 9.40
C SER A 25 -0.71 7.70 8.81
N GLY A 26 -0.27 8.24 7.67
CA GLY A 26 1.03 7.87 7.09
C GLY A 26 2.20 8.11 8.04
N LYS A 27 2.09 9.10 8.94
CA LYS A 27 3.13 9.39 9.95
C LYS A 27 3.27 8.23 10.92
N ASP A 28 2.15 7.73 11.44
CA ASP A 28 2.16 6.66 12.44
C ASP A 28 2.48 5.30 11.80
N LEU A 29 2.01 5.07 10.57
CA LEU A 29 2.39 3.90 9.78
C LEU A 29 3.90 3.81 9.53
N GLY A 30 4.61 4.95 9.50
CA GLY A 30 6.06 5.00 9.34
C GLY A 30 6.81 4.13 10.35
N ALA A 31 6.34 4.08 11.60
CA ALA A 31 6.94 3.27 12.66
C ALA A 31 6.90 1.76 12.34
N PHE A 32 5.87 1.30 11.62
CA PHE A 32 5.72 -0.11 11.22
C PHE A 32 6.48 -0.47 9.94
N PHE A 33 6.91 0.53 9.17
CA PHE A 33 7.64 0.38 7.92
C PHE A 33 9.05 0.97 8.01
N ASP A 34 9.81 0.56 9.02
CA ASP A 34 11.23 0.90 9.23
C ASP A 34 11.51 2.42 9.29
N GLY A 35 10.60 3.17 9.90
CA GLY A 35 10.75 4.62 10.07
C GLY A 35 10.55 5.43 8.78
N ILE A 36 9.90 4.87 7.75
CA ILE A 36 9.60 5.61 6.52
C ILE A 36 8.73 6.83 6.83
N SER A 37 9.03 7.96 6.17
CA SER A 37 8.26 9.18 6.36
C SER A 37 6.81 9.05 5.90
N GLY A 38 5.91 9.75 6.59
CA GLY A 38 4.49 9.78 6.20
C GLY A 38 4.26 10.33 4.79
N ALA A 39 5.12 11.22 4.31
CA ALA A 39 5.11 11.71 2.94
C ALA A 39 5.43 10.58 1.95
N ALA A 40 6.46 9.77 2.22
CA ALA A 40 6.81 8.63 1.38
C ALA A 40 5.70 7.57 1.36
N ILE A 41 5.05 7.28 2.50
CA ILE A 41 3.87 6.40 2.54
C ILE A 41 2.72 6.98 1.70
N THR A 42 2.46 8.28 1.78
CA THR A 42 1.42 8.94 0.98
C THR A 42 1.72 8.85 -0.51
N MET A 43 2.98 9.05 -0.92
CA MET A 43 3.39 8.87 -2.32
C MET A 43 3.17 7.44 -2.79
N LYS A 44 3.53 6.43 -1.98
CA LYS A 44 3.31 5.01 -2.31
C LYS A 44 1.83 4.68 -2.41
N TYR A 45 1.01 5.17 -1.48
CA TYR A 45 -0.44 5.01 -1.52
C TYR A 45 -1.02 5.54 -2.84
N ASN A 46 -0.65 6.76 -3.24
CA ASN A 46 -1.12 7.36 -4.48
C ASN A 46 -0.65 6.59 -5.72
N GLN A 47 0.60 6.13 -5.75
CA GLN A 47 1.14 5.31 -6.83
C GLN A 47 0.32 4.01 -7.02
N ILE A 48 0.07 3.29 -5.92
CA ILE A 48 -0.74 2.06 -5.97
C ILE A 48 -2.18 2.37 -6.35
N ASN A 49 -2.78 3.45 -5.83
CA ASN A 49 -4.16 3.83 -6.17
C ASN A 49 -4.32 4.10 -7.68
N VAL A 50 -3.39 4.83 -8.30
CA VAL A 50 -3.38 5.05 -9.75
C VAL A 50 -3.18 3.74 -10.52
N GLU A 51 -2.33 2.83 -10.02
CA GLU A 51 -2.14 1.52 -10.64
C GLU A 51 -3.41 0.65 -10.58
N LEU A 52 -4.14 0.68 -9.45
CA LEU A 52 -5.41 -0.04 -9.29
C LEU A 52 -6.49 0.47 -10.24
N MET A 53 -6.56 1.79 -10.46
CA MET A 53 -7.48 2.38 -11.44
C MET A 53 -7.19 1.94 -12.88
N ARG A 54 -5.92 1.64 -13.19
CA ARG A 54 -5.48 1.27 -14.55
C ARG A 54 -5.44 -0.24 -14.78
N ASN A 55 -5.27 -1.04 -13.73
CA ASN A 55 -5.06 -2.47 -13.81
C ASN A 55 -6.14 -3.24 -13.06
N LYS A 56 -7.16 -3.69 -13.79
CA LYS A 56 -8.29 -4.45 -13.24
C LYS A 56 -7.86 -5.73 -12.52
N ASN A 57 -6.90 -6.48 -13.08
CA ASN A 57 -6.39 -7.70 -12.45
C ASN A 57 -5.72 -7.42 -11.09
N LEU A 58 -4.98 -6.32 -10.98
CA LEU A 58 -4.40 -5.90 -9.70
C LEU A 58 -5.50 -5.49 -8.71
N SER A 59 -6.51 -4.75 -9.18
CA SER A 59 -7.67 -4.35 -8.36
C SER A 59 -8.40 -5.57 -7.79
N ASP A 60 -8.73 -6.56 -8.64
CA ASP A 60 -9.43 -7.78 -8.22
C ASP A 60 -8.62 -8.56 -7.16
N LYS A 61 -7.30 -8.65 -7.34
CA LYS A 61 -6.40 -9.27 -6.34
C LYS A 61 -6.40 -8.54 -5.00
N ILE A 62 -6.35 -7.21 -5.02
CA ILE A 62 -6.40 -6.40 -3.79
C ILE A 62 -7.74 -6.56 -3.09
N ILE A 63 -8.86 -6.57 -3.83
CA ILE A 63 -10.19 -6.79 -3.27
C ILE A 63 -10.27 -8.17 -2.59
N ASN A 64 -9.75 -9.21 -3.26
CA ASN A 64 -9.71 -10.55 -2.67
C ASN A 64 -8.85 -10.61 -1.40
N LEU A 65 -7.70 -9.96 -1.39
CA LEU A 65 -6.84 -9.86 -0.21
C LEU A 65 -7.54 -9.14 0.95
N LYS A 66 -8.26 -8.04 0.68
CA LYS A 66 -9.04 -7.33 1.71
C LYS A 66 -10.11 -8.25 2.33
N LYS A 67 -10.83 -9.02 1.50
CA LYS A 67 -11.81 -10.02 1.98
C LYS A 67 -11.18 -11.08 2.87
N GLN A 68 -10.04 -11.63 2.45
CA GLN A 68 -9.30 -12.62 3.24
C GLN A 68 -8.79 -12.07 4.57
N LEU A 69 -8.29 -10.84 4.60
CA LEU A 69 -7.79 -10.19 5.82
C LEU A 69 -8.91 -9.85 6.81
N LEU A 70 -10.07 -9.47 6.30
CA LEU A 70 -11.23 -9.10 7.12
C LEU A 70 -12.14 -10.29 7.45
N ASN A 71 -11.88 -11.47 6.85
CA ASN A 71 -12.71 -12.67 6.95
C ASN A 71 -14.19 -12.39 6.60
N ILE A 72 -14.41 -11.65 5.50
CA ILE A 72 -15.72 -11.26 4.95
C ILE A 72 -15.92 -11.71 3.51
#